data_AF-A0A0D7KGW5-F1
#
_entry.id   AF-A0A0D7KGW5-F1
#
_cell.length_a   1.000
_cell.length_b   1.000
_cell.length_c   1.000
_cell.angle_alpha   90.00
_cell.angle_beta   90.00
_cell.angle_gamma   90.00
#
_symmetry.space_group_name_H-M   'P 1'
#
loop_
_entity.id
_entity.type
_entity.pdbx_description
1 polymer ?
#
loop_
_entity_poly.entity_id
_entity_poly.type
_entity_poly.pdbx_seq_one_letter_code
_entity_poly.pdbx_strand_id
1 'polypeptide(L)'
;MKKLVAVMAMTLTFSTIAATGVYAEQAANTTIGSVATETIFVDLKQDATLYDSVGGKKVGLLGPQVIYVEASSKDEHNTTWYRVFTWMGTAWMKDPNAYSKLVAVGPNTTIYNMPNGKQTGNLAAQTLPIINEQIDESGFTWYQINSYQGKAWILNPEQNQRVKLTAITPLYQAIDGKKVGELKPQTVTVRTVKYDAKGKRWANIPTWKGNLWMRW
;
A
#
# COMPACT_ATOMS: atom_id res chain seq x y z
N MET A 1 20.42 -5.39 -48.44
CA MET A 1 20.80 -5.46 -47.01
C MET A 1 19.53 -5.54 -46.16
N LYS A 2 19.17 -6.73 -45.68
CA LYS A 2 18.09 -6.93 -44.70
C LYS A 2 18.66 -7.75 -43.55
N LYS A 3 18.66 -7.18 -42.34
CA LYS A 3 19.12 -7.84 -41.11
C LYS A 3 18.00 -8.77 -40.64
N LEU A 4 18.30 -10.06 -40.50
CA LEU A 4 17.47 -11.05 -39.82
C LEU A 4 17.79 -11.00 -38.32
N VAL A 5 16.75 -10.83 -37.50
CA VAL A 5 16.85 -10.94 -36.03
C VAL A 5 16.42 -12.35 -35.65
N ALA A 6 17.28 -13.03 -34.87
CA ALA A 6 17.05 -14.38 -34.38
C ALA A 6 15.98 -14.39 -33.28
N VAL A 7 15.03 -15.33 -33.40
CA VAL A 7 14.10 -15.70 -32.33
C VAL A 7 14.53 -17.08 -31.82
N MET A 8 14.98 -17.14 -30.57
CA MET A 8 15.23 -18.42 -29.89
C MET A 8 13.89 -18.99 -29.42
N ALA A 9 13.47 -20.10 -30.01
CA ALA A 9 12.39 -20.93 -29.51
C ALA A 9 12.98 -22.05 -28.64
N MET A 10 12.58 -22.13 -27.37
CA MET A 10 12.99 -23.19 -26.46
C MET A 10 11.88 -24.23 -26.40
N THR A 11 12.05 -25.36 -27.09
CA THR A 11 11.18 -26.52 -27.06
C THR A 11 11.37 -27.30 -25.76
N LEU A 12 10.28 -27.58 -25.04
CA LEU A 12 10.26 -28.51 -23.91
C LEU A 12 9.54 -29.80 -24.33
N THR A 13 10.26 -30.93 -24.26
CA THR A 13 9.70 -32.27 -24.43
C THR A 13 9.24 -32.81 -23.09
N PHE A 14 7.99 -33.28 -23.01
CA PHE A 14 7.46 -34.00 -21.86
C PHE A 14 7.63 -35.51 -22.09
N SER A 15 8.32 -36.20 -21.18
CA SER A 15 8.28 -37.67 -21.09
C SER A 15 7.33 -38.09 -19.97
N THR A 16 6.42 -39.01 -20.29
CA THR A 16 5.48 -39.62 -19.36
C THR A 16 6.17 -40.74 -18.58
N ILE A 17 5.92 -40.84 -17.27
CA ILE A 17 6.28 -42.03 -16.49
C ILE A 17 5.10 -42.45 -15.62
N ALA A 18 4.72 -43.73 -15.76
CA ALA A 18 3.66 -44.41 -15.05
C ALA A 18 4.06 -44.73 -13.60
N ALA A 19 3.10 -44.68 -12.69
CA ALA A 19 3.28 -44.98 -11.27
C ALA A 19 2.96 -46.45 -10.97
N THR A 20 3.90 -47.16 -10.35
CA THR A 20 3.65 -48.31 -9.46
C THR A 20 4.64 -48.24 -8.30
N GLY A 21 4.19 -48.52 -7.08
CA GLY A 21 4.83 -48.07 -5.84
C GLY A 21 5.65 -49.10 -5.05
N VAL A 22 5.58 -48.92 -3.72
CA VAL A 22 6.03 -49.77 -2.58
C VAL A 22 7.44 -49.47 -2.03
N TYR A 23 7.53 -49.54 -0.70
CA TYR A 23 8.53 -48.98 0.22
C TYR A 23 9.81 -49.82 0.43
N ALA A 24 10.86 -49.10 0.87
CA ALA A 24 12.04 -49.51 1.68
C ALA A 24 13.25 -50.18 0.98
N GLU A 25 14.41 -49.49 0.93
CA GLU A 25 15.61 -49.70 1.76
C GLU A 25 16.84 -48.94 1.20
N GLN A 26 17.87 -48.83 2.04
CA GLN A 26 18.85 -47.75 2.14
C GLN A 26 20.11 -47.89 1.25
N ALA A 27 20.62 -46.72 0.85
CA ALA A 27 21.98 -46.36 0.44
C ALA A 27 22.50 -46.79 -0.95
N ALA A 28 22.42 -45.83 -1.89
CA ALA A 28 23.54 -45.51 -2.77
C ALA A 28 23.49 -44.02 -3.15
N ASN A 29 24.62 -43.35 -2.94
CA ASN A 29 24.85 -41.94 -3.16
C ASN A 29 24.65 -41.57 -4.64
N THR A 30 23.62 -40.77 -4.96
CA THR A 30 23.55 -40.05 -6.23
C THR A 30 22.85 -38.72 -6.01
N THR A 31 23.65 -37.67 -6.03
CA THR A 31 23.22 -36.27 -6.06
C THR A 31 22.39 -36.04 -7.33
N ILE A 32 21.07 -35.99 -7.20
CA ILE A 32 20.19 -35.34 -8.19
C ILE A 32 19.47 -34.23 -7.45
N GLY A 33 19.72 -32.99 -7.91
CA GLY A 33 19.15 -31.79 -7.34
C GLY A 33 17.63 -31.89 -7.29
N SER A 34 17.09 -31.95 -6.08
CA SER A 34 15.70 -31.64 -5.84
C SER A 34 15.50 -30.16 -6.17
N VAL A 35 15.01 -29.84 -7.36
CA VAL A 35 14.30 -28.57 -7.52
C VAL A 35 12.97 -28.77 -6.81
N ALA A 36 12.97 -28.54 -5.50
CA ALA A 36 11.75 -28.24 -4.79
C ALA A 36 11.26 -26.92 -5.40
N THR A 37 10.37 -26.98 -6.39
CA THR A 37 9.57 -25.82 -6.76
C THR A 37 8.71 -25.50 -5.55
N GLU A 38 9.21 -24.63 -4.68
CA GLU A 38 8.46 -24.09 -3.56
C GLU A 38 7.18 -23.50 -4.13
N THR A 39 6.08 -24.20 -3.86
CA THR A 39 4.74 -23.80 -4.29
C THR A 39 4.32 -22.69 -3.36
N ILE A 40 4.44 -21.44 -3.81
CA ILE A 40 4.09 -20.27 -3.00
C ILE A 40 2.57 -20.11 -3.01
N PHE A 41 1.95 -20.29 -1.84
CA PHE A 41 0.56 -19.95 -1.60
C PHE A 41 0.46 -18.62 -0.88
N VAL A 42 -0.47 -17.77 -1.33
CA VAL A 42 -0.77 -16.48 -0.69
C VAL A 42 -2.22 -16.50 -0.24
N ASP A 43 -2.43 -16.31 1.06
CA ASP A 43 -3.75 -16.16 1.66
C ASP A 43 -4.21 -14.70 1.57
N LEU A 44 -5.05 -14.40 0.58
CA LEU A 44 -5.65 -13.08 0.44
C LEU A 44 -6.74 -12.91 1.49
N LYS A 45 -6.50 -12.05 2.48
CA LYS A 45 -7.50 -11.66 3.48
C LYS A 45 -8.53 -10.65 3.00
N GLN A 46 -8.33 -10.11 1.80
CA GLN A 46 -9.16 -9.07 1.22
C GLN A 46 -8.94 -8.99 -0.30
N ASP A 47 -9.76 -8.17 -0.95
CA ASP A 47 -9.65 -7.91 -2.39
C ASP A 47 -8.24 -7.47 -2.80
N ALA A 48 -7.70 -8.14 -3.81
CA ALA A 48 -6.47 -7.81 -4.51
C ALA A 48 -6.80 -7.32 -5.93
N THR A 49 -6.19 -6.21 -6.35
CA THR A 49 -6.37 -5.71 -7.71
C THR A 49 -5.51 -6.50 -8.68
N LEU A 50 -6.12 -6.92 -9.80
CA LEU A 50 -5.44 -7.62 -10.89
C LEU A 50 -5.06 -6.63 -11.99
N TYR A 51 -3.90 -6.86 -12.59
CA TYR A 51 -3.27 -6.06 -13.63
C TYR A 51 -2.85 -6.95 -14.81
N ASP A 52 -2.84 -6.39 -16.02
CA ASP A 52 -2.37 -7.10 -17.22
C ASP A 52 -0.86 -7.37 -17.20
N SER A 53 -0.10 -6.54 -16.50
CA SER A 53 1.36 -6.55 -16.41
C SER A 53 1.82 -5.86 -15.13
N VAL A 54 3.10 -6.01 -14.78
CA VAL A 54 3.72 -5.29 -13.66
C VAL A 54 3.63 -3.78 -13.91
N GLY A 55 2.95 -3.06 -13.02
CA GLY A 55 2.70 -1.62 -13.17
C GLY A 55 1.69 -1.24 -14.27
N GLY A 56 1.02 -2.23 -14.87
CA GLY A 56 0.14 -2.05 -16.02
C GLY A 56 -1.28 -1.57 -15.67
N LYS A 57 -2.24 -1.86 -16.57
CA LYS A 57 -3.63 -1.44 -16.39
C LYS A 57 -4.37 -2.42 -15.48
N LYS A 58 -5.29 -1.88 -14.67
CA LYS A 58 -6.22 -2.69 -13.87
C LYS A 58 -7.16 -3.46 -14.80
N VAL A 59 -7.21 -4.79 -14.63
CA VAL A 59 -8.08 -5.70 -15.40
C VAL A 59 -9.14 -6.38 -14.56
N GLY A 60 -8.99 -6.39 -13.23
CA GLY A 60 -9.95 -7.05 -12.36
C GLY A 60 -9.70 -6.87 -10.87
N LEU A 61 -10.50 -7.59 -10.09
CA LEU A 61 -10.39 -7.71 -8.64
C LEU A 61 -10.52 -9.19 -8.27
N LEU A 62 -9.66 -9.64 -7.37
CA LEU A 62 -9.62 -10.98 -6.84
C LEU A 62 -10.00 -10.91 -5.37
N GLY A 63 -11.14 -11.48 -4.99
CA GLY A 63 -11.63 -11.47 -3.60
C GLY A 63 -10.77 -12.33 -2.65
N PRO A 64 -11.08 -12.29 -1.34
CA PRO A 64 -10.35 -13.07 -0.33
C PRO A 64 -10.38 -14.56 -0.63
N GLN A 65 -9.21 -15.17 -0.80
CA GLN A 65 -9.02 -16.59 -1.06
C GLN A 65 -7.54 -16.96 -0.96
N VAL A 66 -7.24 -18.26 -0.85
CA VAL A 66 -5.87 -18.76 -1.01
C VAL A 66 -5.59 -18.95 -2.50
N ILE A 67 -4.50 -18.37 -2.98
CA ILE A 67 -4.09 -18.45 -4.38
C ILE A 67 -2.67 -19.00 -4.54
N TYR A 68 -2.45 -19.57 -5.71
CA TYR A 68 -1.15 -20.02 -6.17
C TYR A 68 -0.42 -18.90 -6.92
N VAL A 69 0.85 -18.70 -6.58
CA VAL A 69 1.74 -17.76 -7.27
C VAL A 69 2.61 -18.54 -8.27
N GLU A 70 2.44 -18.26 -9.56
CA GLU A 70 3.23 -18.87 -10.63
C GLU A 70 4.64 -18.28 -10.71
N ALA A 71 4.79 -16.98 -10.43
CA ALA A 71 6.06 -16.27 -10.45
C ALA A 71 5.98 -14.97 -9.64
N SER A 72 7.14 -14.43 -9.26
CA SER A 72 7.24 -13.10 -8.66
C SER A 72 8.18 -12.19 -9.44
N SER A 73 7.89 -10.90 -9.46
CA SER A 73 8.76 -9.86 -10.04
C SER A 73 8.79 -8.64 -9.14
N LYS A 74 9.78 -7.76 -9.31
CA LYS A 74 9.84 -6.47 -8.62
C LYS A 74 9.82 -5.33 -9.64
N ASP A 75 9.10 -4.27 -9.33
CA ASP A 75 9.12 -3.05 -10.14
C ASP A 75 10.28 -2.12 -9.77
N GLU A 76 10.39 -0.99 -10.48
CA GLU A 76 11.38 0.07 -10.25
C GLU A 76 11.28 0.68 -8.83
N HIS A 77 10.16 0.48 -8.14
CA HIS A 77 9.93 0.91 -6.76
C HIS A 77 10.17 -0.22 -5.74
N ASN A 78 10.77 -1.34 -6.16
CA ASN A 78 11.04 -2.52 -5.34
C ASN A 78 9.76 -3.16 -4.75
N THR A 79 8.59 -2.87 -5.34
CA THR A 79 7.32 -3.50 -4.98
C THR A 79 7.31 -4.90 -5.55
N THR A 80 7.02 -5.92 -4.73
CA THR A 80 6.86 -7.30 -5.22
C THR A 80 5.50 -7.48 -5.88
N TRP A 81 5.51 -8.11 -7.05
CA TRP A 81 4.36 -8.48 -7.84
C TRP A 81 4.32 -9.99 -7.99
N TYR A 82 3.12 -10.58 -7.88
CA TYR A 82 2.85 -11.99 -8.09
C TYR A 82 2.07 -12.19 -9.38
N ARG A 83 2.56 -13.12 -10.20
CA ARG A 83 1.84 -13.66 -11.35
C ARG A 83 0.95 -14.79 -10.86
N VAL A 84 -0.34 -14.69 -11.13
CA VAL A 84 -1.37 -15.60 -10.61
C VAL A 84 -2.27 -16.06 -11.74
N PHE A 85 -2.73 -17.30 -11.68
CA PHE A 85 -3.72 -17.82 -12.62
C PHE A 85 -5.13 -17.59 -12.07
N THR A 86 -5.99 -16.99 -12.89
CA THR A 86 -7.36 -16.59 -12.49
C THR A 86 -8.37 -17.05 -13.55
N TRP A 87 -9.67 -16.81 -13.31
CA TRP A 87 -10.73 -17.13 -14.29
C TRP A 87 -10.60 -16.38 -15.62
N MET A 88 -9.87 -15.26 -15.65
CA MET A 88 -9.58 -14.48 -16.86
C MET A 88 -8.24 -14.85 -17.51
N GLY A 89 -7.59 -15.92 -17.03
CA GLY A 89 -6.25 -16.32 -17.40
C GLY A 89 -5.19 -15.77 -16.43
N THR A 90 -3.94 -15.72 -16.88
CA THR A 90 -2.84 -15.16 -16.09
C THR A 90 -3.01 -13.66 -15.90
N ALA A 91 -2.88 -13.20 -14.66
CA ALA A 91 -2.82 -11.78 -14.31
C ALA A 91 -1.68 -11.52 -13.32
N TRP A 92 -1.33 -10.26 -13.15
CA TRP A 92 -0.40 -9.80 -12.11
C TRP A 92 -1.17 -9.15 -10.98
N MET A 93 -0.74 -9.37 -9.75
CA MET A 93 -1.20 -8.63 -8.59
C MET A 93 0.00 -8.17 -7.77
N LYS A 94 -0.15 -7.09 -7.01
CA LYS A 94 0.86 -6.76 -6.01
C LYS A 94 0.81 -7.81 -4.91
N ASP A 95 1.97 -8.21 -4.40
CA ASP A 95 2.04 -8.96 -3.16
C ASP A 95 1.27 -8.15 -2.10
N PRO A 96 0.23 -8.71 -1.46
CA PRO A 96 -0.54 -8.01 -0.44
C PRO A 96 0.32 -7.59 0.77
N ASN A 97 1.49 -8.18 0.94
CA ASN A 97 2.49 -7.86 1.95
C ASN A 97 3.69 -7.07 1.37
N ALA A 98 3.74 -6.82 0.06
CA ALA A 98 4.79 -5.97 -0.50
C ALA A 98 4.64 -4.57 0.06
N TYR A 99 5.75 -4.06 0.57
CA TYR A 99 5.85 -2.70 1.01
C TYR A 99 6.81 -1.94 0.11
N SER A 100 6.44 -0.73 -0.25
CA SER A 100 7.28 0.15 -1.07
C SER A 100 8.29 0.91 -0.21
N LYS A 101 7.95 1.18 1.05
CA LYS A 101 8.77 1.91 2.01
C LYS A 101 8.36 1.62 3.45
N LEU A 102 9.25 1.93 4.38
CA LEU A 102 8.96 1.92 5.82
C LEU A 102 8.64 3.34 6.28
N VAL A 103 7.75 3.47 7.26
CA VAL A 103 7.44 4.75 7.90
C VAL A 103 7.51 4.61 9.41
N ALA A 104 8.21 5.53 10.06
CA ALA A 104 8.20 5.66 11.51
C ALA A 104 6.96 6.46 11.92
N VAL A 105 6.12 5.87 12.75
CA VAL A 105 4.96 6.54 13.33
C VAL A 105 5.20 6.87 14.79
N GLY A 106 4.71 8.03 15.24
CA GLY A 106 4.82 8.47 16.62
C GLY A 106 3.77 7.82 17.53
N PRO A 107 3.84 8.07 18.85
CA PRO A 107 2.83 7.58 19.78
C PRO A 107 1.46 8.21 19.46
N ASN A 108 0.41 7.43 19.64
CA ASN A 108 -0.99 7.80 19.37
C ASN A 108 -1.28 8.18 17.90
N THR A 109 -0.53 7.64 16.94
CA THR A 109 -0.81 7.84 15.50
C THR A 109 -2.19 7.31 15.17
N THR A 110 -3.05 8.17 14.62
CA THR A 110 -4.44 7.83 14.36
C THR A 110 -4.57 6.96 13.12
N ILE A 111 -5.37 5.89 13.20
CA ILE A 111 -5.71 5.03 12.06
C ILE A 111 -7.16 5.23 11.63
N TYR A 112 -7.40 5.10 10.33
CA TYR A 112 -8.66 5.34 9.66
C TYR A 112 -9.05 4.15 8.78
N ASN A 113 -10.35 3.94 8.58
CA ASN A 113 -10.86 2.90 7.68
C ASN A 113 -10.62 3.22 6.19
N MET A 114 -10.57 4.50 5.83
CA MET A 114 -10.25 5.02 4.50
C MET A 114 -9.64 6.43 4.63
N PRO A 115 -8.99 6.97 3.60
CA PRO A 115 -8.55 8.36 3.58
C PRO A 115 -9.72 9.32 3.88
N ASN A 116 -9.51 10.28 4.79
CA ASN A 116 -10.56 11.18 5.31
C ASN A 116 -11.79 10.47 5.91
N GLY A 117 -11.68 9.18 6.23
CA GLY A 117 -12.75 8.37 6.77
C GLY A 117 -12.91 8.51 8.29
N LYS A 118 -13.58 7.51 8.87
CA LYS A 118 -13.77 7.43 10.31
C LYS A 118 -12.48 6.92 10.97
N GLN A 119 -12.08 7.56 12.07
CA GLN A 119 -11.05 7.04 12.96
C GLN A 119 -11.50 5.71 13.57
N THR A 120 -10.67 4.68 13.44
CA THR A 120 -10.94 3.34 13.98
C THR A 120 -10.09 2.99 15.20
N GLY A 121 -9.02 3.76 15.45
CA GLY A 121 -8.15 3.55 16.60
C GLY A 121 -6.87 4.37 16.53
N ASN A 122 -5.89 3.94 17.33
CA ASN A 122 -4.56 4.55 17.40
C ASN A 122 -3.47 3.48 17.43
N LEU A 123 -2.27 3.86 17.01
CA LEU A 123 -1.05 3.07 17.02
C LEU A 123 -0.07 3.66 18.03
N ALA A 124 0.68 2.79 18.70
CA ALA A 124 1.87 3.17 19.44
C ALA A 124 3.00 3.58 18.48
N ALA A 125 4.10 4.09 19.03
CA ALA A 125 5.28 4.39 18.24
C ALA A 125 5.89 3.10 17.69
N GLN A 126 6.08 3.01 16.38
CA GLN A 126 6.63 1.84 15.69
C GLN A 126 7.02 2.19 14.25
N THR A 127 7.74 1.30 13.59
CA THR A 127 8.04 1.40 12.15
C THR A 127 7.16 0.43 11.39
N LEU A 128 6.43 0.92 10.38
CA LEU A 128 5.45 0.13 9.64
C LEU A 128 5.76 0.06 8.14
N PRO A 129 5.52 -1.08 7.50
CA PRO A 129 5.53 -1.21 6.05
C PRO A 129 4.33 -0.50 5.41
N ILE A 130 4.60 0.33 4.39
CA ILE A 130 3.58 0.98 3.57
C ILE A 130 3.26 0.08 2.39
N ILE A 131 2.02 -0.40 2.35
CA ILE A 131 1.52 -1.31 1.31
C ILE A 131 0.76 -0.58 0.20
N ASN A 132 0.31 0.64 0.45
CA ASN A 132 -0.29 1.50 -0.57
C ASN A 132 -0.17 2.99 -0.20
N GLU A 133 -0.27 3.87 -1.19
CA GLU A 133 -0.24 5.31 -1.03
C GLU A 133 -1.38 5.95 -1.85
N GLN A 134 -2.07 6.92 -1.25
CA GLN A 134 -3.12 7.69 -1.92
C GLN A 134 -2.98 9.16 -1.57
N ILE A 135 -3.03 10.04 -2.56
CA ILE A 135 -3.13 11.48 -2.34
C ILE A 135 -4.60 11.86 -2.41
N ASP A 136 -5.12 12.53 -1.39
CA ASP A 136 -6.49 13.03 -1.39
C ASP A 136 -6.64 14.31 -2.21
N GLU A 137 -7.88 14.77 -2.42
CA GLU A 137 -8.19 16.00 -3.16
C GLU A 137 -7.53 17.25 -2.59
N SER A 138 -7.01 17.16 -1.37
CA SER A 138 -6.35 18.24 -0.67
C SER A 138 -4.84 18.16 -0.77
N GLY A 139 -4.29 17.13 -1.41
CA GLY A 139 -2.86 16.94 -1.51
C GLY A 139 -2.24 16.23 -0.30
N PHE A 140 -3.03 15.72 0.65
CA PHE A 140 -2.49 14.90 1.73
C PHE A 140 -2.26 13.48 1.23
N THR A 141 -1.08 12.98 1.52
CA THR A 141 -0.64 11.62 1.28
C THR A 141 -1.06 10.75 2.45
N TRP A 142 -1.86 9.74 2.14
CA TRP A 142 -2.31 8.68 3.02
C TRP A 142 -1.54 7.40 2.73
N TYR A 143 -1.11 6.72 3.78
CA TYR A 143 -0.43 5.44 3.70
C TYR A 143 -1.35 4.33 4.21
N GLN A 144 -1.52 3.31 3.41
CA GLN A 144 -2.16 2.08 3.86
C GLN A 144 -1.10 1.19 4.52
N ILE A 145 -1.45 0.65 5.68
CA ILE A 145 -0.60 -0.22 6.50
C ILE A 145 -1.42 -1.42 6.99
N ASN A 146 -0.72 -2.50 7.36
CA ASN A 146 -1.32 -3.59 8.12
C ASN A 146 -1.29 -3.25 9.61
N SER A 147 -2.46 -3.15 10.24
CA SER A 147 -2.63 -2.89 11.68
C SER A 147 -3.13 -4.13 12.41
N TYR A 148 -3.23 -4.06 13.73
CA TYR A 148 -3.85 -5.11 14.56
C TYR A 148 -5.33 -5.36 14.25
N GLN A 149 -5.99 -4.46 13.50
CA GLN A 149 -7.39 -4.59 13.06
C GLN A 149 -7.51 -4.95 11.56
N GLY A 150 -6.40 -5.29 10.89
CA GLY A 150 -6.34 -5.45 9.43
C GLY A 150 -5.84 -4.18 8.74
N LYS A 151 -6.17 -4.00 7.45
CA LYS A 151 -5.70 -2.84 6.69
C LYS A 151 -6.32 -1.55 7.20
N ALA A 152 -5.47 -0.56 7.43
CA ALA A 152 -5.87 0.75 7.88
C ALA A 152 -5.08 1.83 7.15
N TRP A 153 -5.58 3.05 7.19
CA TRP A 153 -4.93 4.22 6.61
C TRP A 153 -4.40 5.12 7.71
N ILE A 154 -3.17 5.60 7.54
CA ILE A 154 -2.57 6.67 8.34
C ILE A 154 -2.26 7.85 7.44
N LEU A 155 -2.34 9.05 7.99
CA LEU A 155 -1.82 10.24 7.32
C LEU A 155 -0.28 10.16 7.33
N ASN A 156 0.37 10.55 6.23
CA ASN A 156 1.84 10.62 6.19
C ASN A 156 2.35 11.48 7.36
N PRO A 157 3.05 10.91 8.35
CA PRO A 157 3.46 11.62 9.55
C PRO A 157 4.52 12.69 9.26
N GLU A 158 5.23 12.58 8.14
CA GLU A 158 6.25 13.53 7.72
C GLU A 158 5.70 14.65 6.83
N GLN A 159 4.45 14.53 6.37
CA GLN A 159 3.91 15.51 5.43
C GLN A 159 3.51 16.80 6.13
N ASN A 160 4.16 17.87 5.68
CA ASN A 160 3.83 19.23 6.03
C ASN A 160 3.27 19.90 4.76
N GLN A 161 1.94 20.05 4.67
CA GLN A 161 1.34 20.65 3.49
C GLN A 161 1.47 22.17 3.54
N ARG A 162 2.03 22.80 2.51
CA ARG A 162 2.04 24.26 2.39
C ARG A 162 0.79 24.72 1.65
N VAL A 163 0.03 25.64 2.25
CA VAL A 163 -1.17 26.22 1.64
C VAL A 163 -1.12 27.73 1.64
N LYS A 164 -1.42 28.30 0.47
CA LYS A 164 -1.49 29.74 0.25
C LYS A 164 -2.88 30.23 0.65
N LEU A 165 -2.94 30.99 1.75
CA LEU A 165 -4.13 31.73 2.14
C LEU A 165 -4.25 32.97 1.24
N THR A 166 -5.38 33.13 0.58
CA THR A 166 -5.66 34.28 -0.31
C THR A 166 -6.48 35.38 0.36
N ALA A 167 -7.07 35.09 1.51
CA ALA A 167 -7.90 35.99 2.28
C ALA A 167 -7.50 35.99 3.77
N ILE A 168 -8.00 36.98 4.51
CA ILE A 168 -7.86 37.01 5.97
C ILE A 168 -8.53 35.77 6.56
N THR A 169 -7.75 34.95 7.25
CA THR A 169 -8.17 33.64 7.73
C THR A 169 -8.22 33.64 9.26
N PRO A 170 -9.40 33.49 9.89
CA PRO A 170 -9.51 33.45 11.35
C PRO A 170 -8.83 32.22 11.96
N LEU A 171 -8.18 32.41 13.11
CA LEU A 171 -7.54 31.36 13.89
C LEU A 171 -8.29 31.10 15.20
N TYR A 172 -8.29 29.85 15.63
CA TYR A 172 -9.04 29.33 16.76
C TYR A 172 -8.15 28.46 17.64
N GLN A 173 -8.38 28.49 18.95
CA GLN A 173 -7.62 27.65 19.90
C GLN A 173 -7.95 26.15 19.79
N ALA A 174 -9.17 25.82 19.38
CA ALA A 174 -9.66 24.47 19.19
C ALA A 174 -10.65 24.45 18.02
N ILE A 175 -10.97 23.26 17.51
CA ILE A 175 -12.10 23.05 16.59
C ILE A 175 -13.37 23.58 17.25
N ASP A 176 -14.13 24.42 16.53
CA ASP A 176 -15.31 25.14 17.05
C ASP A 176 -15.06 26.00 18.31
N GLY A 177 -13.79 26.29 18.62
CA GLY A 177 -13.41 27.10 19.78
C GLY A 177 -13.58 28.61 19.56
N LYS A 178 -13.05 29.40 20.51
CA LYS A 178 -13.03 30.87 20.37
C LYS A 178 -11.98 31.31 19.35
N LYS A 179 -12.31 32.34 18.57
CA LYS A 179 -11.35 33.04 17.70
C LYS A 179 -10.29 33.71 18.58
N VAL A 180 -9.02 33.50 18.26
CA VAL A 180 -7.87 34.02 19.02
C VAL A 180 -6.90 34.86 18.17
N GLY A 181 -7.17 34.95 16.89
CA GLY A 181 -6.40 35.75 15.96
C GLY A 181 -6.87 35.55 14.53
N GLU A 182 -6.07 36.05 13.61
CA GLU A 182 -6.27 35.90 12.18
C GLU A 182 -4.92 36.02 11.45
N LEU A 183 -4.85 35.38 10.29
CA LEU A 183 -3.72 35.47 9.39
C LEU A 183 -4.12 36.28 8.17
N LYS A 184 -3.28 37.25 7.80
CA LYS A 184 -3.37 37.89 6.48
C LYS A 184 -2.99 36.87 5.39
N PRO A 185 -3.34 37.13 4.12
CA PRO A 185 -2.97 36.26 3.01
C PRO A 185 -1.47 35.93 3.03
N GLN A 186 -1.13 34.65 3.18
CA GLN A 186 0.24 34.15 3.28
C GLN A 186 0.26 32.63 3.07
N THR A 187 1.44 32.06 2.84
CA THR A 187 1.59 30.60 2.80
C THR A 187 1.82 30.06 4.21
N VAL A 188 0.99 29.12 4.64
CA VAL A 188 1.08 28.47 5.94
C VAL A 188 1.36 26.98 5.77
N THR A 189 1.93 26.36 6.80
CA THR A 189 2.11 24.91 6.85
C THR A 189 0.95 24.29 7.63
N VAL A 190 0.36 23.25 7.08
CA VAL A 190 -0.73 22.48 7.68
C VAL A 190 -0.19 21.14 8.10
N ARG A 191 -0.37 20.88 9.39
CA ARG A 191 0.16 19.70 10.07
C ARG A 191 -0.83 18.55 10.07
N THR A 192 -2.13 18.87 10.18
CA THR A 192 -3.19 17.87 10.15
C THR A 192 -4.51 18.56 9.81
N VAL A 193 -5.45 17.79 9.28
CA VAL A 193 -6.81 18.24 9.02
C VAL A 193 -7.78 17.30 9.74
N LYS A 194 -8.78 17.89 10.40
CA LYS A 194 -9.85 17.18 11.11
C LYS A 194 -11.20 17.72 10.69
N TYR A 195 -12.23 16.92 10.93
CA TYR A 195 -13.62 17.30 10.75
C TYR A 195 -14.28 17.56 12.11
N ASP A 196 -15.12 18.58 12.20
CA ASP A 196 -15.96 18.80 13.38
C ASP A 196 -17.19 17.86 13.38
N ALA A 197 -17.97 17.89 14.46
CA ALA A 197 -19.19 17.08 14.58
C ALA A 197 -20.25 17.40 13.51
N LYS A 198 -20.12 18.53 12.79
CA LYS A 198 -21.00 18.98 11.71
C LYS A 198 -20.39 18.71 10.33
N GLY A 199 -19.28 17.98 10.26
CA GLY A 199 -18.58 17.64 9.02
C GLY A 199 -17.83 18.81 8.38
N LYS A 200 -17.62 19.94 9.08
CA LYS A 200 -16.78 21.02 8.55
C LYS A 200 -15.32 20.72 8.80
N ARG A 201 -14.49 21.23 7.90
CA ARG A 201 -13.09 20.90 7.85
C ARG A 201 -12.24 21.97 8.53
N TRP A 202 -11.26 21.48 9.29
CA TRP A 202 -10.41 22.30 10.14
C TRP A 202 -8.95 21.87 9.98
N ALA A 203 -8.10 22.82 9.65
CA ALA A 203 -6.65 22.62 9.53
C ALA A 203 -5.93 23.08 10.79
N ASN A 204 -5.05 22.24 11.32
CA ASN A 204 -4.13 22.62 12.37
C ASN A 204 -2.84 23.16 11.75
N ILE A 205 -2.47 24.37 12.15
CA ILE A 205 -1.32 25.09 11.63
C ILE A 205 -0.38 25.45 12.79
N PRO A 206 0.95 25.26 12.65
CA PRO A 206 1.92 25.82 13.58
C PRO A 206 1.96 27.33 13.45
N THR A 207 1.86 28.05 14.57
CA THR A 207 1.97 29.52 14.62
C THR A 207 2.92 29.95 15.74
N TRP A 208 3.23 31.25 15.80
CA TRP A 208 4.03 31.83 16.89
C TRP A 208 3.37 31.72 18.27
N LYS A 209 2.05 31.46 18.34
CA LYS A 209 1.31 31.20 19.58
C LYS A 209 1.11 29.70 19.87
N GLY A 210 1.83 28.84 19.17
CA GLY A 210 1.61 27.39 19.18
C GLY A 210 0.67 26.94 18.06
N ASN A 211 0.19 25.70 18.16
CA ASN A 211 -0.66 25.11 17.15
C ASN A 211 -2.08 25.65 17.24
N LEU A 212 -2.58 26.27 16.18
CA LEU A 212 -3.92 26.84 16.10
C LEU A 212 -4.72 26.16 14.98
N TRP A 213 -6.03 26.29 15.07
CA TRP A 213 -6.97 25.76 14.09
C TRP A 213 -7.49 26.87 13.19
N MET A 214 -7.62 26.58 11.90
CA MET A 214 -8.32 27.45 10.95
C MET A 214 -9.34 26.63 10.18
N ARG A 215 -10.38 27.28 9.70
CA ARG A 215 -11.30 26.64 8.76
C ARG A 215 -10.57 26.39 7.44
N TRP A 216 -10.83 25.23 6.86
CA TRP A 216 -10.18 24.75 5.66
C TRP A 216 -11.19 24.58 4.53
#